data_AF-A0A7L3UG64-F1
#
_entry.id   AF-A0A7L3UG64-F1
#
_cell.length_a   1.000
_cell.length_b   1.000
_cell.length_c   1.000
_cell.angle_alpha   90.00
_cell.angle_beta   90.00
_cell.angle_gamma   90.00
#
_symmetry.space_group_name_H-M   'P 1'
#
loop_
_entity.id
_entity.type
_entity.pdbx_description
1 polymer ?
#
loop_
_entity_poly.entity_id
_entity_poly.type
_entity_poly.pdbx_seq_one_letter_code
_entity_poly.pdbx_strand_id
1 'polypeptide(L)'
;VKRMLSAFHLCSSLPAFVIYGLVFQAHELQTAPLNVTGPPGPISVAMGEDVVLPCRFSLEQSVRETEVVWFREQFSPFVHRYKGGQDQYGEQMPQYQGRTELLKDGLAKGSVDLKIFRVRLSDRGNYTCFVHRDLDYDEAVVELKVTAGGSAPFIALEQYQGGGIRVACRSAGWYPQPQVLWRDSHGRHLPSHSESVTQDESGLFAAESSIILTRGAYQNLSCAVRHAQLSQERGSAFYVSDPFFQNARPWMTALGVVLVAVFVLLVIAVYLLKIKGIILARCLGRGLGGRCVGPPPVLTAGWVWDVSGSCLGVWDTRVVVLDPDTAHCDLVLSDDCKSVKRQDTRQDIPDIPERFNPWRCVLGREGFTSGRYYWEVEVVDGGGWTVGISREDVKRKGDIEFKPEEGIWAVGHWAGHFQALTSPDRIFLPEIQTPKRIRVSLDYEEGRVAFFSVDEEIPIFTFPLVSFEGVRVRPWVWLGPGTWLKMWP
;
A
#
# COMPACT_ATOMS: atom_id res chain seq x y z
N VAL A 1 46.19 -71.11 31.24
CA VAL A 1 47.51 -71.31 30.57
C VAL A 1 47.22 -71.63 29.11
N LYS A 2 47.24 -70.64 28.21
CA LYS A 2 48.34 -70.36 27.26
C LYS A 2 48.90 -71.62 26.54
N ARG A 3 48.76 -71.61 25.20
CA ARG A 3 49.54 -72.28 24.13
C ARG A 3 49.02 -73.59 23.51
N MET A 4 48.59 -73.44 22.25
CA MET A 4 48.99 -74.13 21.00
C MET A 4 49.34 -75.62 21.00
N LEU A 5 48.59 -76.33 20.13
CA LEU A 5 48.99 -77.33 19.10
C LEU A 5 49.88 -78.51 19.51
N SER A 6 49.34 -79.74 19.41
CA SER A 6 49.78 -80.74 18.42
C SER A 6 49.05 -82.10 18.59
N ALA A 7 48.76 -82.72 17.45
CA ALA A 7 48.61 -84.15 17.18
C ALA A 7 47.33 -84.89 17.62
N PHE A 8 46.42 -85.01 16.64
CA PHE A 8 45.39 -86.05 16.49
C PHE A 8 46.01 -87.44 16.27
N HIS A 9 45.34 -88.49 16.77
CA HIS A 9 44.97 -89.72 16.03
C HIS A 9 43.94 -90.51 16.87
N LEU A 10 42.64 -90.35 16.56
CA LEU A 10 41.77 -91.27 15.79
C LEU A 10 41.37 -92.56 16.52
N CYS A 11 40.08 -92.72 16.86
CA CYS A 11 39.12 -93.49 16.05
C CYS A 11 37.73 -93.58 16.76
N SER A 12 36.67 -92.99 16.18
CA SER A 12 35.32 -93.59 16.17
C SER A 12 34.29 -92.76 15.36
N SER A 13 33.71 -93.45 14.37
CA SER A 13 32.45 -93.21 13.65
C SER A 13 32.17 -91.86 12.97
N LEU A 14 32.50 -91.80 11.67
CA LEU A 14 32.17 -90.73 10.72
C LEU A 14 30.74 -90.71 10.10
N PRO A 15 29.84 -91.72 10.17
CA PRO A 15 28.56 -91.60 9.47
C PRO A 15 27.45 -90.88 10.26
N ALA A 16 27.56 -90.76 11.59
CA ALA A 16 26.52 -90.13 12.41
C ALA A 16 26.60 -88.59 12.42
N PHE A 17 27.80 -88.03 12.30
CA PHE A 17 28.01 -86.57 12.28
C PHE A 17 27.60 -85.92 10.95
N VAL A 18 27.66 -86.66 9.85
CA VAL A 18 27.29 -86.13 8.53
C VAL A 18 25.77 -85.98 8.41
N ILE A 19 24.99 -86.88 8.99
CA ILE A 19 23.51 -86.77 9.00
C ILE A 19 23.06 -85.68 9.98
N TYR A 20 23.69 -85.54 11.16
CA TYR A 20 23.38 -84.45 12.07
C TYR A 20 23.83 -83.08 11.54
N GLY A 21 24.93 -83.02 10.79
CA GLY A 21 25.41 -81.79 10.13
C GLY A 21 24.62 -81.39 8.89
N LEU A 22 23.98 -82.34 8.19
CA LEU A 22 23.11 -82.06 7.04
C LEU A 22 21.66 -81.75 7.43
N VAL A 23 21.22 -82.09 8.64
CA VAL A 23 19.92 -81.66 9.19
C VAL A 23 20.02 -80.29 9.90
N PHE A 24 21.22 -79.88 10.32
CA PHE A 24 21.50 -78.55 10.89
C PHE A 24 22.20 -77.58 9.93
N GLN A 25 22.18 -77.84 8.62
CA GLN A 25 22.12 -76.72 7.68
C GLN A 25 20.67 -76.24 7.65
N ALA A 26 20.28 -75.56 8.72
CA ALA A 26 19.34 -74.46 8.54
C ALA A 26 19.97 -73.61 7.43
N HIS A 27 19.39 -73.68 6.25
CA HIS A 27 19.46 -72.54 5.35
C HIS A 27 18.92 -71.40 6.20
N GLU A 28 19.80 -70.63 6.84
CA GLU A 28 19.56 -69.22 7.05
C GLU A 28 19.30 -68.72 5.63
N LEU A 29 18.03 -68.71 5.27
CA LEU A 29 17.55 -68.06 4.08
C LEU A 29 17.96 -66.61 4.33
N GLN A 30 19.10 -66.23 3.76
CA GLN A 30 19.67 -64.91 3.95
C GLN A 30 18.76 -63.97 3.18
N THR A 31 17.66 -63.58 3.83
CA THR A 31 16.72 -62.56 3.35
C THR A 31 17.55 -61.31 3.15
N ALA A 32 17.49 -60.73 1.96
CA ALA A 32 18.19 -59.49 1.68
C ALA A 32 17.70 -58.44 2.71
N PRO A 33 18.60 -57.71 3.38
CA PRO A 33 18.21 -56.74 4.39
C PRO A 33 17.31 -55.67 3.76
N LEU A 34 16.34 -55.19 4.53
CA LEU A 34 15.49 -54.08 4.17
C LEU A 34 16.37 -52.86 3.86
N ASN A 35 16.15 -52.26 2.70
CA ASN A 35 16.87 -51.07 2.27
C ASN A 35 15.85 -50.00 1.89
N VAL A 36 15.92 -48.84 2.54
CA VAL A 36 15.04 -47.69 2.33
C VAL A 36 15.84 -46.58 1.69
N THR A 37 15.30 -46.03 0.60
CA THR A 37 15.95 -45.03 -0.23
C THR A 37 15.06 -43.81 -0.41
N GLY A 38 15.64 -42.64 -0.14
CA GLY A 38 15.03 -41.34 -0.41
C GLY A 38 15.34 -40.84 -1.83
N PRO A 39 14.81 -39.66 -2.19
CA PRO A 39 15.16 -39.02 -3.45
C PRO A 39 16.64 -38.57 -3.45
N PRO A 40 17.26 -38.42 -4.63
CA PRO A 40 18.68 -38.03 -4.75
C PRO A 40 18.97 -36.57 -4.37
N GLY A 41 17.92 -35.76 -4.14
CA GLY A 41 18.05 -34.34 -3.82
C GLY A 41 16.80 -33.77 -3.18
N PRO A 42 16.83 -32.49 -2.78
CA PRO A 42 15.73 -31.85 -2.09
C PRO A 42 14.53 -31.65 -3.01
N ILE A 43 13.34 -31.73 -2.42
CA ILE A 43 12.07 -31.49 -3.11
C ILE A 43 11.67 -30.05 -2.87
N SER A 44 11.40 -29.31 -3.95
CA SER A 44 10.97 -27.92 -3.87
C SER A 44 9.49 -27.81 -4.21
N VAL A 45 8.73 -27.08 -3.38
CA VAL A 45 7.29 -26.84 -3.59
C VAL A 45 6.91 -25.42 -3.20
N ALA A 46 5.89 -24.87 -3.84
CA ALA A 46 5.33 -23.57 -3.47
C ALA A 46 4.39 -23.70 -2.26
N MET A 47 4.41 -22.70 -1.38
CA MET A 47 3.49 -22.60 -0.25
C MET A 47 2.04 -22.62 -0.73
N GLY A 48 1.20 -23.43 -0.07
CA GLY A 48 -0.21 -23.63 -0.42
C GLY A 48 -0.47 -24.78 -1.39
N GLU A 49 0.54 -25.28 -2.11
CA GLU A 49 0.41 -26.45 -2.97
C GLU A 49 0.51 -27.77 -2.17
N ASP A 50 0.10 -28.88 -2.78
CA ASP A 50 0.32 -30.22 -2.23
C ASP A 50 1.68 -30.75 -2.68
N VAL A 51 2.36 -31.54 -1.83
CA VAL A 51 3.64 -32.18 -2.16
C VAL A 51 3.59 -33.67 -1.86
N VAL A 52 4.34 -34.46 -2.62
CA VAL A 52 4.59 -35.88 -2.34
C VAL A 52 6.06 -36.07 -2.02
N LEU A 53 6.34 -36.62 -0.84
CA LEU A 53 7.68 -37.01 -0.41
C LEU A 53 7.88 -38.49 -0.77
N PRO A 54 8.71 -38.81 -1.76
CA PRO A 54 8.92 -40.17 -2.22
C PRO A 54 9.85 -40.90 -1.26
N CYS A 55 9.54 -42.16 -1.00
CA CYS A 55 10.38 -43.05 -0.23
C CYS A 55 10.17 -44.47 -0.74
N ARG A 56 11.26 -45.16 -1.08
CA ARG A 56 11.21 -46.49 -1.68
C ARG A 56 11.93 -47.50 -0.81
N PHE A 57 11.39 -48.71 -0.72
CA PHE A 57 11.98 -49.80 0.04
C PHE A 57 12.16 -51.05 -0.83
N SER A 58 13.10 -51.91 -0.47
CA SER A 58 13.34 -53.18 -1.18
C SER A 58 12.12 -54.11 -1.10
N LEU A 59 11.60 -54.48 -2.27
CA LEU A 59 10.51 -55.45 -2.40
C LEU A 59 11.03 -56.86 -2.13
N GLU A 60 10.35 -57.57 -1.23
CA GLU A 60 10.55 -59.00 -1.00
C GLU A 60 9.26 -59.76 -1.35
N GLN A 61 9.35 -61.03 -1.73
CA GLN A 61 8.22 -61.84 -2.21
C GLN A 61 7.18 -62.25 -1.14
N SER A 62 7.33 -61.80 0.12
CA SER A 62 6.45 -62.22 1.22
C SER A 62 5.42 -61.14 1.61
N VAL A 63 4.17 -61.58 1.82
CA VAL A 63 3.06 -60.75 2.30
C VAL A 63 3.23 -60.55 3.81
N ARG A 64 4.01 -59.54 4.20
CA ARG A 64 4.25 -59.23 5.62
C ARG A 64 3.73 -57.86 6.00
N GLU A 65 3.28 -57.75 7.24
CA GLU A 65 2.75 -56.51 7.80
C GLU A 65 3.88 -55.46 7.84
N THR A 66 3.69 -54.38 7.09
CA THR A 66 4.67 -53.30 6.98
C THR A 66 4.16 -52.10 7.77
N GLU A 67 4.98 -51.63 8.70
CA GLU A 67 4.75 -50.39 9.43
C GLU A 67 5.61 -49.28 8.84
N VAL A 68 4.99 -48.12 8.60
CA VAL A 68 5.68 -46.94 8.04
C VAL A 68 5.46 -45.78 8.99
N VAL A 69 6.56 -45.11 9.34
CA VAL A 69 6.53 -43.92 10.18
C VAL A 69 7.29 -42.81 9.46
N TRP A 70 6.59 -41.71 9.22
CA TRP A 70 7.20 -40.46 8.80
C TRP A 70 7.33 -39.57 10.02
N PHE A 71 8.54 -39.09 10.32
CA PHE A 71 8.78 -38.21 11.45
C PHE A 71 9.82 -37.14 11.13
N ARG A 72 10.02 -36.19 12.06
CA ARG A 72 11.00 -35.10 11.91
C ARG A 72 12.20 -35.34 12.81
N GLU A 73 12.40 -34.50 13.83
CA GLU A 73 13.52 -34.63 14.78
C GLU A 73 13.32 -35.75 15.80
N GLN A 74 12.07 -36.05 16.15
CA GLN A 74 11.70 -37.07 17.14
C GLN A 74 10.77 -38.10 16.50
N PHE A 75 10.89 -39.36 16.92
CA PHE A 75 10.08 -40.47 16.40
C PHE A 75 8.59 -40.36 16.77
N SER A 76 8.28 -39.77 17.93
CA SER A 76 6.93 -39.40 18.37
C SER A 76 6.98 -38.02 19.07
N PRO A 77 6.02 -37.11 18.84
CA PRO A 77 4.88 -37.23 17.93
C PRO A 77 5.32 -37.29 16.45
N PHE A 78 4.67 -38.13 15.65
CA PHE A 78 5.04 -38.39 14.26
C PHE A 78 4.32 -37.46 13.27
N VAL A 79 4.88 -37.32 12.06
CA VAL A 79 4.23 -36.63 10.94
C VAL A 79 3.09 -37.48 10.39
N HIS A 80 3.34 -38.77 10.16
CA HIS A 80 2.33 -39.72 9.71
C HIS A 80 2.74 -41.14 10.08
N ARG A 81 1.79 -42.01 10.40
CA ARG A 81 2.05 -43.41 10.71
C ARG A 81 1.02 -44.30 10.02
N TYR A 82 1.48 -45.38 9.42
CA TYR A 82 0.65 -46.40 8.80
C TYR A 82 0.99 -47.75 9.40
N LYS A 83 -0.02 -48.44 9.91
CA LYS A 83 0.11 -49.75 10.57
C LYS A 83 -1.18 -50.54 10.44
N GLY A 84 -1.08 -51.86 10.24
CA GLY A 84 -2.25 -52.74 10.17
C GLY A 84 -3.21 -52.43 9.02
N GLY A 85 -2.70 -51.92 7.89
CA GLY A 85 -3.52 -51.58 6.73
C GLY A 85 -4.21 -50.21 6.79
N GLN A 86 -3.96 -49.41 7.83
CA GLN A 86 -4.66 -48.14 8.06
C GLN A 86 -3.73 -47.03 8.53
N ASP A 87 -4.10 -45.79 8.21
CA ASP A 87 -3.43 -44.58 8.69
C ASP A 87 -3.80 -44.34 10.17
N GLN A 88 -2.79 -44.02 10.98
CA GLN A 88 -2.89 -43.85 12.42
C GLN A 88 -2.75 -42.37 12.78
N TYR A 89 -3.71 -41.85 13.56
CA TYR A 89 -3.80 -40.41 13.87
C TYR A 89 -3.56 -40.05 15.35
N GLY A 90 -3.39 -41.03 16.24
CA GLY A 90 -3.38 -40.82 17.70
C GLY A 90 -2.28 -39.90 18.24
N GLU A 91 -1.01 -40.16 17.91
CA GLU A 91 0.15 -39.35 18.32
C GLU A 91 0.68 -38.47 17.19
N GLN A 92 -0.20 -38.10 16.26
CA GLN A 92 0.18 -37.25 15.14
C GLN A 92 0.41 -35.82 15.61
N MET A 93 1.53 -35.24 15.20
CA MET A 93 1.86 -33.82 15.41
C MET A 93 0.68 -32.92 14.99
N PRO A 94 0.22 -31.99 15.85
CA PRO A 94 -0.98 -31.17 15.60
C PRO A 94 -0.98 -30.42 14.25
N GLN A 95 0.19 -29.92 13.81
CA GLN A 95 0.33 -29.18 12.56
C GLN A 95 0.12 -30.01 11.28
N TYR A 96 0.14 -31.35 11.37
CA TYR A 96 -0.03 -32.29 10.26
C TYR A 96 -1.38 -33.02 10.27
N GLN A 97 -2.18 -32.88 11.35
CA GLN A 97 -3.50 -33.49 11.44
C GLN A 97 -4.43 -33.03 10.30
N GLY A 98 -5.01 -33.99 9.59
CA GLY A 98 -5.86 -33.74 8.42
C GLY A 98 -5.12 -33.16 7.20
N ARG A 99 -3.79 -33.18 7.21
CA ARG A 99 -2.94 -32.66 6.12
C ARG A 99 -1.97 -33.68 5.54
N THR A 100 -2.03 -34.94 5.94
CA THR A 100 -1.10 -35.97 5.47
C THR A 100 -1.81 -37.26 5.13
N GLU A 101 -1.34 -37.94 4.09
CA GLU A 101 -1.86 -39.24 3.66
C GLU A 101 -0.73 -40.09 3.06
N LEU A 102 -0.67 -41.37 3.40
CA LEU A 102 0.22 -42.32 2.73
C LEU A 102 -0.41 -42.80 1.42
N LEU A 103 0.34 -42.76 0.32
CA LEU A 103 -0.14 -43.23 -0.98
C LEU A 103 -0.14 -44.76 -1.05
N LYS A 104 -1.32 -45.36 -0.85
CA LYS A 104 -1.51 -46.82 -0.71
C LYS A 104 -1.21 -47.62 -1.98
N ASP A 105 -1.44 -47.03 -3.15
CA ASP A 105 -1.20 -47.67 -4.46
C ASP A 105 0.27 -48.02 -4.70
N GLY A 106 1.19 -47.32 -4.00
CA GLY A 106 2.63 -47.53 -4.09
C GLY A 106 3.15 -48.72 -3.27
N LEU A 107 2.42 -49.17 -2.25
CA LEU A 107 2.93 -50.16 -1.28
C LEU A 107 3.31 -51.48 -1.95
N ALA A 108 2.45 -51.97 -2.85
CA ALA A 108 2.71 -53.20 -3.62
C ALA A 108 3.93 -53.09 -4.55
N LYS A 109 4.39 -51.87 -4.84
CA LYS A 109 5.53 -51.56 -5.71
C LYS A 109 6.77 -51.11 -4.94
N GLY A 110 6.76 -51.19 -3.60
CA GLY A 110 7.92 -50.81 -2.79
C GLY A 110 8.01 -49.32 -2.54
N SER A 111 6.88 -48.59 -2.57
CA SER A 111 6.82 -47.15 -2.36
C SER A 111 5.90 -46.79 -1.19
N VAL A 112 6.39 -45.91 -0.33
CA VAL A 112 5.72 -45.42 0.89
C VAL A 112 5.69 -43.90 0.88
N ASP A 113 5.25 -43.37 -0.25
CA ASP A 113 5.25 -41.95 -0.53
C ASP A 113 4.23 -41.23 0.35
N LEU A 114 4.67 -40.16 1.01
CA LEU A 114 3.83 -39.34 1.87
C LEU A 114 3.32 -38.13 1.11
N LYS A 115 2.01 -37.97 1.01
CA LYS A 115 1.40 -36.73 0.53
C LYS A 115 1.16 -35.77 1.69
N ILE A 116 1.61 -34.52 1.55
CA ILE A 116 1.30 -33.42 2.47
C ILE A 116 0.45 -32.40 1.73
N PHE A 117 -0.72 -32.08 2.28
CA PHE A 117 -1.69 -31.15 1.72
C PHE A 117 -1.45 -29.72 2.19
N ARG A 118 -1.58 -28.77 1.25
CA ARG A 118 -1.47 -27.31 1.49
C ARG A 118 -0.23 -26.94 2.29
N VAL A 119 0.96 -27.13 1.72
CA VAL A 119 2.26 -26.94 2.37
C VAL A 119 2.39 -25.55 2.99
N ARG A 120 2.90 -25.50 4.22
CA ARG A 120 3.17 -24.29 4.99
C ARG A 120 4.68 -24.07 5.09
N LEU A 121 5.09 -22.83 5.38
CA LEU A 121 6.51 -22.52 5.57
C LEU A 121 7.15 -23.27 6.75
N SER A 122 6.36 -23.66 7.76
CA SER A 122 6.78 -24.48 8.91
C SER A 122 7.17 -25.91 8.53
N ASP A 123 6.67 -26.40 7.39
CA ASP A 123 6.86 -27.77 6.95
C ASP A 123 8.25 -27.97 6.31
N ARG A 124 9.01 -26.90 6.07
CA ARG A 124 10.38 -26.93 5.53
C ARG A 124 11.32 -27.76 6.41
N GLY A 125 12.26 -28.45 5.80
CA GLY A 125 13.34 -29.17 6.46
C GLY A 125 13.29 -30.67 6.23
N ASN A 126 13.94 -31.42 7.10
CA ASN A 126 14.13 -32.85 6.91
C ASN A 126 12.96 -33.65 7.48
N TYR A 127 12.64 -34.72 6.76
CA TYR A 127 11.70 -35.78 7.14
C TYR A 127 12.43 -37.11 7.06
N THR A 128 12.20 -37.98 8.02
CA THR A 128 12.71 -39.35 8.00
C THR A 128 11.58 -40.30 7.71
N CYS A 129 11.75 -41.09 6.66
CA CYS A 129 10.90 -42.21 6.31
C CYS A 129 11.50 -43.45 6.95
N PHE A 130 10.82 -44.00 7.94
CA PHE A 130 11.21 -45.22 8.63
C PHE A 130 10.26 -46.34 8.25
N VAL A 131 10.81 -47.45 7.77
CA VAL A 131 10.05 -48.63 7.39
C VAL A 131 10.47 -49.78 8.29
N HIS A 132 9.51 -50.41 8.93
CA HIS A 132 9.71 -51.57 9.78
C HIS A 132 8.92 -52.76 9.25
N ARG A 133 9.60 -53.90 9.13
CA ARG A 133 9.01 -55.18 8.70
C ARG A 133 9.51 -56.28 9.62
N ASP A 134 8.61 -56.81 10.43
CA ASP A 134 8.85 -57.83 11.47
C ASP A 134 9.97 -57.49 12.48
N LEU A 135 11.21 -57.86 12.15
CA LEU A 135 12.41 -57.66 12.99
C LEU A 135 13.45 -56.77 12.30
N ASP A 136 13.23 -56.42 11.03
CA ASP A 136 14.12 -55.57 10.25
C ASP A 136 13.55 -54.16 10.14
N TYR A 137 14.43 -53.17 10.04
CA TYR A 137 14.06 -51.77 9.86
C TYR A 137 15.15 -51.03 9.12
N ASP A 138 14.75 -50.04 8.34
CA ASP A 138 15.68 -49.11 7.72
C ASP A 138 15.00 -47.75 7.52
N GLU A 139 15.80 -46.72 7.29
CA GLU A 139 15.30 -45.35 7.16
C GLU A 139 16.03 -44.54 6.09
N ALA A 140 15.32 -43.56 5.52
CA ALA A 140 15.90 -42.58 4.62
C ALA A 140 15.41 -41.17 4.93
N VAL A 141 16.28 -40.19 4.69
CA VAL A 141 15.98 -38.78 4.88
C VAL A 141 15.53 -38.14 3.57
N VAL A 142 14.47 -37.34 3.65
CA VAL A 142 13.93 -36.53 2.56
C VAL A 142 13.94 -35.06 2.99
N GLU A 143 14.66 -34.21 2.25
CA GLU A 143 14.68 -32.76 2.49
C GLU A 143 13.57 -32.07 1.69
N LEU A 144 12.70 -31.34 2.39
CA LEU A 144 11.66 -30.49 1.78
C LEU A 144 12.06 -29.02 1.84
N LYS A 145 12.19 -28.39 0.67
CA LYS A 145 12.37 -26.95 0.49
C LYS A 145 11.02 -26.31 0.12
N VAL A 146 10.63 -25.33 0.91
CA VAL A 146 9.40 -24.56 0.67
C VAL A 146 9.77 -23.22 0.07
N THR A 147 9.01 -22.78 -0.92
CA THR A 147 9.14 -21.47 -1.57
C THR A 147 7.85 -20.69 -1.44
N ALA A 148 7.93 -19.36 -1.35
CA ALA A 148 6.78 -18.48 -1.38
C ALA A 148 7.00 -17.38 -2.41
N GLY A 149 6.08 -17.28 -3.38
CA GLY A 149 6.09 -16.24 -4.40
C GLY A 149 5.43 -14.98 -3.85
N GLY A 150 6.19 -13.90 -3.71
CA GLY A 150 5.67 -12.65 -3.17
C GLY A 150 4.82 -11.86 -4.16
N SER A 151 4.27 -10.74 -3.68
CA SER A 151 3.44 -9.82 -4.46
C SER A 151 4.20 -9.21 -5.64
N ALA A 152 3.48 -8.78 -6.67
CA ALA A 152 4.09 -8.01 -7.76
C ALA A 152 4.76 -6.75 -7.16
N PRO A 153 6.01 -6.42 -7.56
CA PRO A 153 6.69 -5.25 -7.01
C PRO A 153 5.96 -3.98 -7.40
N PHE A 154 5.78 -3.07 -6.45
CA PHE A 154 5.26 -1.74 -6.73
C PHE A 154 6.36 -0.71 -6.56
N ILE A 155 6.31 0.32 -7.40
CA ILE A 155 7.30 1.40 -7.43
C ILE A 155 6.64 2.64 -6.84
N ALA A 156 7.28 3.22 -5.82
CA ALA A 156 6.84 4.41 -5.11
C ALA A 156 7.84 5.55 -5.30
N LEU A 157 7.33 6.75 -5.57
CA LEU A 157 8.10 7.99 -5.54
C LEU A 157 8.13 8.51 -4.10
N GLU A 158 9.31 8.75 -3.54
CA GLU A 158 9.44 9.16 -2.14
C GLU A 158 9.70 10.67 -2.00
N GLN A 159 10.94 11.10 -2.20
CA GLN A 159 11.37 12.47 -1.93
C GLN A 159 12.51 12.92 -2.84
N TYR A 160 12.69 14.23 -2.97
CA TYR A 160 13.82 14.81 -3.68
C TYR A 160 15.08 14.73 -2.82
N GLN A 161 16.14 14.10 -3.33
CA GLN A 161 17.39 13.94 -2.61
C GLN A 161 18.59 13.96 -3.56
N GLY A 162 19.66 14.67 -3.20
CA GLY A 162 20.92 14.66 -3.95
C GLY A 162 20.84 15.21 -5.38
N GLY A 163 19.88 16.12 -5.67
CA GLY A 163 19.66 16.64 -7.02
C GLY A 163 18.89 15.70 -7.95
N GLY A 164 18.34 14.61 -7.43
CA GLY A 164 17.45 13.68 -8.10
C GLY A 164 16.17 13.39 -7.30
N ILE A 165 15.37 12.44 -7.78
CA ILE A 165 14.20 11.90 -7.07
C ILE A 165 14.51 10.49 -6.57
N ARG A 166 14.24 10.23 -5.29
CA ARG A 166 14.34 8.89 -4.70
C ARG A 166 13.12 8.08 -5.10
N VAL A 167 13.38 6.93 -5.70
CA VAL A 167 12.35 5.97 -6.11
C VAL A 167 12.60 4.66 -5.40
N ALA A 168 11.59 4.12 -4.74
CA ALA A 168 11.64 2.87 -4.01
C ALA A 168 10.82 1.79 -4.74
N CYS A 169 11.34 0.57 -4.77
CA CYS A 169 10.63 -0.61 -5.22
C CYS A 169 10.40 -1.53 -4.02
N ARG A 170 9.13 -1.88 -3.78
CA ARG A 170 8.70 -2.63 -2.60
C ARG A 170 7.94 -3.88 -3.03
N SER A 171 8.21 -5.00 -2.37
CA SER A 171 7.53 -6.27 -2.59
C SER A 171 7.59 -7.15 -1.35
N ALA A 172 6.55 -7.94 -1.09
CA ALA A 172 6.40 -8.70 0.16
C ALA A 172 5.89 -10.12 -0.07
N GLY A 173 6.07 -11.00 0.92
CA GLY A 173 5.57 -12.38 0.89
C GLY A 173 6.52 -13.37 0.22
N TRP A 174 7.83 -13.11 0.23
CA TRP A 174 8.82 -13.95 -0.42
C TRP A 174 9.46 -14.96 0.53
N TYR A 175 9.71 -16.18 0.05
CA TYR A 175 10.63 -17.10 0.73
C TYR A 175 11.34 -18.00 -0.28
N PRO A 176 12.67 -18.18 -0.16
CA PRO A 176 13.57 -17.53 0.82
C PRO A 176 13.80 -16.05 0.45
N GLN A 177 14.78 -15.39 1.10
CA GLN A 177 15.06 -13.96 0.90
C GLN A 177 15.24 -13.62 -0.60
N PRO A 178 14.47 -12.66 -1.15
CA PRO A 178 14.54 -12.30 -2.56
C PRO A 178 15.65 -11.27 -2.84
N GLN A 179 15.96 -11.09 -4.13
CA GLN A 179 16.83 -10.03 -4.64
C GLN A 179 16.00 -9.04 -5.47
N VAL A 180 16.20 -7.75 -5.21
CA VAL A 180 15.57 -6.67 -5.98
C VAL A 180 16.57 -6.20 -7.04
N LEU A 181 16.12 -6.16 -8.28
CA LEU A 181 16.93 -5.77 -9.43
C LEU A 181 16.30 -4.59 -10.14
N TRP A 182 17.07 -3.53 -10.27
CA TRP A 182 16.73 -2.39 -11.12
C TRP A 182 17.29 -2.58 -12.50
N ARG A 183 16.48 -2.34 -13.53
CA ARG A 183 16.90 -2.35 -14.93
C ARG A 183 16.52 -1.04 -15.61
N ASP A 184 17.41 -0.55 -16.47
CA ASP A 184 17.13 0.57 -17.37
C ASP A 184 16.30 0.13 -18.59
N SER A 185 16.00 1.08 -19.47
CA SER A 185 15.26 0.88 -20.72
C SER A 185 15.93 -0.09 -21.71
N HIS A 186 17.23 -0.34 -21.54
CA HIS A 186 18.03 -1.25 -22.35
C HIS A 186 18.26 -2.60 -21.64
N GLY A 187 17.62 -2.82 -20.49
CA GLY A 187 17.76 -4.04 -19.69
C GLY A 187 19.05 -4.12 -18.87
N ARG A 188 19.84 -3.04 -18.79
CA ARG A 188 21.09 -3.03 -18.00
C ARG A 188 20.78 -2.85 -16.53
N HIS A 189 21.51 -3.59 -15.70
CA HIS A 189 21.38 -3.52 -14.25
C HIS A 189 21.84 -2.17 -13.71
N LEU A 190 21.01 -1.56 -12.86
CA LEU A 190 21.33 -0.33 -12.16
C LEU A 190 21.69 -0.64 -10.70
N PRO A 191 22.72 0.01 -10.14
CA PRO A 191 23.07 -0.16 -8.74
C PRO A 191 21.98 0.45 -7.85
N SER A 192 21.64 -0.26 -6.79
CA SER A 192 20.78 0.25 -5.72
C SER A 192 21.52 1.30 -4.89
N HIS A 193 20.79 2.31 -4.43
CA HIS A 193 21.29 3.31 -3.48
C HIS A 193 21.10 2.84 -2.02
N SER A 194 20.00 2.16 -1.73
CA SER A 194 19.79 1.48 -0.44
C SER A 194 18.95 0.23 -0.62
N GLU A 195 19.17 -0.76 0.23
CA GLU A 195 18.41 -2.01 0.28
C GLU A 195 18.05 -2.30 1.72
N SER A 196 16.78 -2.61 1.96
CA SER A 196 16.27 -3.07 3.23
C SER A 196 15.47 -4.35 3.00
N VAL A 197 15.70 -5.32 3.88
CA VAL A 197 14.97 -6.58 3.89
C VAL A 197 14.47 -6.79 5.31
N THR A 198 13.16 -6.95 5.44
CA THR A 198 12.50 -7.26 6.70
C THR A 198 11.84 -8.62 6.61
N GLN A 199 11.68 -9.27 7.76
CA GLN A 199 11.01 -10.56 7.85
C GLN A 199 9.81 -10.41 8.79
N ASP A 200 8.67 -10.93 8.39
CA ASP A 200 7.46 -10.93 9.21
C ASP A 200 7.45 -12.10 10.20
N GLU A 201 6.47 -12.11 11.12
CA GLU A 201 6.30 -13.18 12.11
C GLU A 201 6.02 -14.55 11.46
N SER A 202 5.51 -14.57 10.23
CA SER A 202 5.27 -15.81 9.48
C SER A 202 6.54 -16.39 8.86
N GLY A 203 7.65 -15.64 8.89
CA GLY A 203 8.94 -15.99 8.31
C GLY A 203 9.11 -15.60 6.85
N LEU A 204 8.16 -14.86 6.26
CA LEU A 204 8.24 -14.36 4.90
C LEU A 204 9.00 -13.03 4.85
N PHE A 205 9.69 -12.80 3.74
CA PHE A 205 10.50 -11.60 3.52
C PHE A 205 9.74 -10.53 2.75
N ALA A 206 9.89 -9.29 3.21
CA ALA A 206 9.59 -8.09 2.46
C ALA A 206 10.91 -7.40 2.08
N ALA A 207 11.05 -7.09 0.81
CA ALA A 207 12.24 -6.45 0.26
C ALA A 207 11.89 -5.09 -0.32
N GLU A 208 12.74 -4.12 0.01
CA GLU A 208 12.67 -2.76 -0.45
C GLU A 208 14.05 -2.34 -0.94
N SER A 209 14.09 -1.77 -2.14
CA SER A 209 15.30 -1.19 -2.71
C SER A 209 14.99 0.20 -3.21
N SER A 210 15.92 1.14 -3.10
CA SER A 210 15.75 2.48 -3.64
C SER A 210 16.91 2.90 -4.53
N ILE A 211 16.61 3.75 -5.50
CA ILE A 211 17.57 4.41 -6.40
C ILE A 211 17.29 5.90 -6.45
N ILE A 212 18.31 6.70 -6.78
CA ILE A 212 18.18 8.15 -7.01
C ILE A 212 18.22 8.40 -8.51
N LEU A 213 17.14 8.92 -9.06
CA LEU A 213 17.04 9.26 -10.48
C LEU A 213 17.42 10.72 -10.69
N THR A 214 18.42 10.99 -11.53
CA THR A 214 18.86 12.33 -11.90
C THR A 214 18.38 12.72 -13.30
N ARG A 215 18.30 14.03 -13.56
CA ARG A 215 17.78 14.58 -14.82
C ARG A 215 18.61 14.08 -16.00
N GLY A 216 17.95 13.50 -17.00
CA GLY A 216 18.56 12.99 -18.23
C GLY A 216 19.15 11.58 -18.12
N ALA A 217 19.01 10.91 -16.96
CA ALA A 217 19.65 9.62 -16.75
C ALA A 217 18.84 8.45 -17.32
N TYR A 218 17.52 8.30 -17.07
CA TYR A 218 16.78 7.10 -17.51
C TYR A 218 15.28 7.38 -17.67
N GLN A 219 14.73 7.16 -18.88
CA GLN A 219 13.30 7.39 -19.20
C GLN A 219 12.39 6.18 -18.94
N ASN A 220 12.94 4.97 -18.86
CA ASN A 220 12.20 3.74 -18.61
C ASN A 220 12.97 2.92 -17.57
N LEU A 221 12.33 2.67 -16.44
CA LEU A 221 12.89 1.89 -15.34
C LEU A 221 11.99 0.71 -15.07
N SER A 222 12.59 -0.45 -14.85
CA SER A 222 11.85 -1.61 -14.38
C SER A 222 12.48 -2.13 -13.10
N CYS A 223 11.63 -2.47 -12.16
CA CYS A 223 12.03 -3.20 -10.97
C CYS A 223 11.57 -4.64 -11.13
N ALA A 224 12.48 -5.58 -10.95
CA ALA A 224 12.18 -7.00 -10.91
C ALA A 224 12.62 -7.57 -9.57
N VAL A 225 11.76 -8.39 -8.97
CA VAL A 225 12.09 -9.14 -7.76
C VAL A 225 12.20 -10.61 -8.16
N ARG A 226 13.35 -11.21 -7.84
CA ARG A 226 13.64 -12.60 -8.17
C ARG A 226 14.33 -13.32 -7.01
N HIS A 227 14.22 -14.64 -7.00
CA HIS A 227 15.03 -15.49 -6.14
C HIS A 227 16.16 -16.13 -6.97
N ALA A 228 17.34 -16.38 -6.37
CA ALA A 228 18.53 -16.85 -7.07
C ALA A 228 18.36 -18.23 -7.76
N GLN A 229 17.37 -19.02 -7.36
CA GLN A 229 17.14 -20.39 -7.86
C GLN A 229 15.80 -20.57 -8.59
N LEU A 230 14.93 -19.54 -8.67
CA LEU A 230 13.67 -19.62 -9.43
C LEU A 230 13.76 -18.76 -10.70
N SER A 231 13.39 -19.34 -11.84
CA SER A 231 13.28 -18.65 -13.14
C SER A 231 12.08 -17.70 -13.23
N GLN A 232 11.22 -17.65 -12.21
CA GLN A 232 10.02 -16.83 -12.21
C GLN A 232 10.33 -15.42 -11.68
N GLU A 233 10.52 -14.47 -12.59
CA GLU A 233 10.66 -13.05 -12.27
C GLU A 233 9.27 -12.40 -12.18
N ARG A 234 9.02 -11.63 -11.11
CA ARG A 234 7.88 -10.69 -11.07
C ARG A 234 8.43 -9.28 -11.21
N GLY A 235 8.06 -8.60 -12.30
CA GLY A 235 8.55 -7.26 -12.61
C GLY A 235 7.42 -6.25 -12.78
N SER A 236 7.72 -5.00 -12.50
CA SER A 236 6.88 -3.84 -12.83
C SER A 236 7.71 -2.82 -13.59
N ALA A 237 7.08 -2.20 -14.59
CA ALA A 237 7.69 -1.17 -15.42
C ALA A 237 7.08 0.19 -15.05
N PHE A 238 7.92 1.20 -14.96
CA PHE A 238 7.55 2.55 -14.57
C PHE A 238 8.20 3.58 -15.51
N TYR A 239 7.39 4.56 -15.89
CA TYR A 239 7.78 5.64 -16.80
C TYR A 239 7.77 6.96 -16.03
N VAL A 240 8.90 7.65 -16.01
CA VAL A 240 9.00 9.01 -15.45
C VAL A 240 9.08 9.97 -16.61
N SER A 241 8.01 10.73 -16.84
CA SER A 241 8.02 11.85 -17.77
C SER A 241 8.92 12.98 -17.24
N ASP A 242 9.60 13.69 -18.13
CA ASP A 242 10.53 14.79 -17.81
C ASP A 242 9.99 16.02 -17.02
N PRO A 243 8.67 16.26 -16.76
CA PRO A 243 8.24 17.39 -15.94
C PRO A 243 8.74 17.37 -14.47
N PHE A 244 9.10 16.22 -13.91
CA PHE A 244 9.46 16.08 -12.48
C PHE A 244 10.80 16.69 -12.07
N PHE A 245 11.64 17.11 -13.03
CA PHE A 245 12.95 17.69 -12.75
C PHE A 245 13.00 19.21 -12.82
N GLN A 246 11.89 19.95 -12.88
CA GLN A 246 11.88 21.42 -13.01
C GLN A 246 12.38 22.19 -11.76
N ASN A 247 13.65 22.01 -11.37
CA ASN A 247 14.40 23.04 -10.67
C ASN A 247 15.12 23.91 -11.72
N ALA A 248 14.37 24.86 -12.28
CA ALA A 248 14.97 25.97 -13.01
C ALA A 248 15.81 26.75 -12.00
N ARG A 249 17.13 26.73 -12.25
CA ARG A 249 18.18 27.42 -11.49
C ARG A 249 17.66 28.76 -10.91
N PRO A 250 17.48 28.89 -9.58
CA PRO A 250 16.88 30.08 -8.94
C PRO A 250 17.61 31.39 -9.24
N TRP A 251 18.88 31.31 -9.62
CA TRP A 251 19.66 32.48 -10.00
C TRP A 251 19.25 33.07 -11.36
N MET A 252 18.72 32.26 -12.28
CA MET A 252 18.29 32.74 -13.61
C MET A 252 16.96 33.49 -13.52
N THR A 253 16.04 33.05 -12.65
CA THR A 253 14.80 33.80 -12.36
C THR A 253 15.12 35.09 -11.63
N ALA A 254 16.02 35.05 -10.64
CA ALA A 254 16.51 36.26 -9.97
C ALA A 254 17.17 37.25 -10.96
N LEU A 255 18.01 36.77 -11.88
CA LEU A 255 18.63 37.60 -12.92
C LEU A 255 17.58 38.24 -13.84
N GLY A 256 16.57 37.47 -14.27
CA GLY A 256 15.46 37.98 -15.09
C GLY A 256 14.66 39.06 -14.37
N VAL A 257 14.29 38.84 -13.11
CA VAL A 257 13.56 39.83 -12.29
C VAL A 257 14.38 41.11 -12.10
N VAL A 258 15.69 40.97 -11.83
CA VAL A 258 16.60 42.13 -11.68
C VAL A 258 16.71 42.90 -13.00
N LEU A 259 16.85 42.21 -14.14
CA LEU A 259 16.91 42.86 -15.46
C LEU A 259 15.62 43.62 -15.78
N VAL A 260 14.46 43.03 -15.47
CA VAL A 260 13.15 43.70 -15.65
C VAL A 260 13.03 44.92 -14.73
N ALA A 261 13.42 44.80 -13.47
CA ALA A 261 13.40 45.93 -12.53
C ALA A 261 14.33 47.08 -12.97
N VAL A 262 15.54 46.77 -13.45
CA VAL A 262 16.48 47.76 -14.00
C VAL A 262 15.89 48.44 -15.23
N PHE A 263 15.25 47.69 -16.14
CA PHE A 263 14.60 48.27 -17.31
C PHE A 263 13.47 49.23 -16.93
N VAL A 264 12.61 48.85 -15.97
CA VAL A 264 11.53 49.70 -15.47
C VAL A 264 12.10 50.97 -14.82
N LEU A 265 13.15 50.86 -14.02
CA LEU A 265 13.81 52.03 -13.41
C LEU A 265 14.42 52.97 -14.46
N LEU A 266 15.00 52.44 -15.54
CA LEU A 266 15.51 53.25 -16.65
C LEU A 266 14.37 53.99 -17.38
N VAL A 267 13.25 53.32 -17.64
CA VAL A 267 12.06 53.94 -18.25
C VAL A 267 11.51 55.06 -17.36
N ILE A 268 11.40 54.82 -16.04
CA ILE A 268 10.97 55.82 -15.06
C ILE A 268 11.95 57.01 -15.03
N ALA A 269 13.26 56.76 -15.03
CA ALA A 269 14.27 57.82 -15.03
C ALA A 269 14.17 58.70 -16.29
N VAL A 270 14.03 58.10 -17.48
CA VAL A 270 13.82 58.84 -18.73
C VAL A 270 12.52 59.64 -18.70
N TYR A 271 11.45 59.06 -18.17
CA TYR A 271 10.17 59.73 -18.02
C TYR A 271 10.24 60.94 -17.07
N LEU A 272 10.94 60.80 -15.94
CA LEU A 272 11.17 61.89 -14.98
C LEU A 272 12.07 63.00 -15.56
N LEU A 273 13.07 62.66 -16.38
CA LEU A 273 13.89 63.64 -17.09
C LEU A 273 13.08 64.42 -18.13
N LYS A 274 12.18 63.74 -18.88
CA LYS A 274 11.23 64.42 -19.77
C LYS A 274 10.26 65.33 -19.00
N ILE A 275 9.76 64.89 -17.85
CA ILE A 275 8.90 65.70 -16.99
C ILE A 275 9.64 66.91 -16.43
N LYS A 276 10.89 66.78 -15.98
CA LYS A 276 11.71 67.93 -15.58
C LYS A 276 11.91 68.92 -16.73
N GLY A 277 12.13 68.44 -17.95
CA GLY A 277 12.20 69.28 -19.15
C GLY A 277 10.88 70.01 -19.47
N ILE A 278 9.73 69.34 -19.25
CA ILE A 278 8.39 69.89 -19.51
C ILE A 278 7.92 70.83 -18.37
N ILE A 279 8.26 70.54 -17.12
CA ILE A 279 7.94 71.38 -15.95
C ILE A 279 8.81 72.65 -15.93
N LEU A 280 10.09 72.58 -16.34
CA LEU A 280 10.92 73.77 -16.51
C LEU A 280 10.39 74.68 -17.64
N ALA A 281 9.75 74.10 -18.67
CA ALA A 281 9.06 74.85 -19.72
C ALA A 281 7.67 75.39 -19.28
N ARG A 282 6.99 74.75 -18.32
CA ARG A 282 5.65 75.14 -17.84
C ARG A 282 5.63 76.04 -16.60
N CYS A 283 6.70 76.12 -15.81
CA CYS A 283 6.79 77.07 -14.68
C CYS A 283 7.01 78.54 -15.12
N LEU A 284 7.17 78.82 -16.41
CA LEU A 284 7.08 80.17 -16.99
C LEU A 284 5.65 80.57 -17.42
N GLY A 285 4.65 79.70 -17.26
CA GLY A 285 3.25 79.97 -17.62
C GLY A 285 2.26 79.62 -16.51
N ARG A 286 1.74 80.65 -15.83
CA ARG A 286 0.55 80.72 -14.93
C ARG A 286 -0.45 79.55 -15.06
N GLY A 287 -1.14 79.06 -14.05
CA GLY A 287 -1.55 79.63 -12.75
C GLY A 287 -3.04 79.29 -12.52
N LEU A 288 -3.36 78.85 -11.28
CA LEU A 288 -4.69 78.81 -10.61
C LEU A 288 -5.82 77.89 -11.13
N GLY A 289 -6.24 76.96 -10.24
CA GLY A 289 -7.66 76.74 -9.92
C GLY A 289 -8.25 75.34 -10.14
N GLY A 290 -8.85 74.76 -9.08
CA GLY A 290 -9.99 73.83 -9.19
C GLY A 290 -9.81 72.42 -8.63
N ARG A 291 -10.63 72.05 -7.64
CA ARG A 291 -10.76 70.73 -6.97
C ARG A 291 -11.67 69.77 -7.76
N CYS A 292 -11.51 68.45 -7.53
CA CYS A 292 -12.47 67.55 -6.83
C CYS A 292 -12.41 66.08 -7.30
N VAL A 293 -12.83 65.19 -6.39
CA VAL A 293 -13.39 63.82 -6.55
C VAL A 293 -12.41 62.64 -6.63
N GLY A 294 -12.69 61.62 -5.81
CA GLY A 294 -11.89 60.41 -5.56
C GLY A 294 -12.10 59.23 -6.54
N PRO A 295 -11.97 57.97 -6.05
CA PRO A 295 -11.05 56.93 -6.57
C PRO A 295 -11.71 55.91 -7.53
N PRO A 296 -10.95 54.98 -8.16
CA PRO A 296 -11.08 53.54 -7.80
C PRO A 296 -9.77 52.72 -8.09
N PRO A 297 -9.79 51.36 -8.15
CA PRO A 297 -9.34 50.48 -7.08
C PRO A 297 -8.03 49.73 -7.40
N VAL A 298 -7.32 49.31 -6.35
CA VAL A 298 -6.14 48.45 -6.44
C VAL A 298 -6.60 46.99 -6.41
N LEU A 299 -6.41 46.26 -7.52
CA LEU A 299 -6.49 44.80 -7.55
C LEU A 299 -5.15 44.23 -7.07
N THR A 300 -5.14 43.56 -5.91
CA THR A 300 -4.00 42.76 -5.44
C THR A 300 -4.25 41.30 -5.80
N ALA A 301 -3.65 40.81 -6.88
CA ALA A 301 -3.50 39.39 -7.14
C ALA A 301 -2.32 38.85 -6.31
N GLY A 302 -2.63 38.06 -5.28
CA GLY A 302 -1.64 37.31 -4.50
C GLY A 302 -1.38 35.95 -5.14
N TRP A 303 -0.11 35.54 -5.19
CA TRP A 303 0.34 34.24 -5.69
C TRP A 303 0.27 33.19 -4.58
N VAL A 304 -0.29 32.00 -4.86
CA VAL A 304 -0.20 30.82 -3.99
C VAL A 304 0.11 29.57 -4.83
N TRP A 305 0.94 28.68 -4.28
CA TRP A 305 1.49 27.46 -4.89
C TRP A 305 0.54 26.25 -4.71
N ASP A 306 0.58 25.28 -5.65
CA ASP A 306 -0.15 23.99 -5.58
C ASP A 306 0.79 22.77 -5.78
N VAL A 307 0.41 21.64 -5.18
CA VAL A 307 1.16 20.42 -4.82
C VAL A 307 1.37 19.43 -5.98
N SER A 308 1.15 19.82 -7.24
CA SER A 308 1.21 18.86 -8.37
C SER A 308 2.12 19.23 -9.54
N GLY A 309 2.84 20.36 -9.51
CA GLY A 309 3.88 20.65 -10.50
C GLY A 309 3.43 20.58 -11.97
N SER A 310 2.14 20.78 -12.24
CA SER A 310 1.59 20.90 -13.58
C SER A 310 1.06 22.32 -13.77
N CYS A 311 1.55 23.00 -14.81
CA CYS A 311 0.96 24.26 -15.26
C CYS A 311 -0.41 23.96 -15.86
N LEU A 312 -1.47 24.13 -15.08
CA LEU A 312 -2.84 24.16 -15.59
C LEU A 312 -3.60 25.32 -14.95
N GLY A 313 -3.41 26.49 -15.59
CA GLY A 313 -4.26 27.67 -15.63
C GLY A 313 -4.63 28.39 -14.33
N VAL A 314 -5.22 29.56 -14.55
CA VAL A 314 -5.57 30.53 -13.50
C VAL A 314 -6.64 29.92 -12.61
N TRP A 315 -6.37 29.85 -11.30
CA TRP A 315 -7.38 29.58 -10.27
C TRP A 315 -7.98 30.91 -9.85
N ASP A 316 -9.29 31.03 -9.94
CA ASP A 316 -9.98 32.24 -9.50
C ASP A 316 -10.29 32.15 -8.01
N THR A 317 -9.74 33.08 -7.23
CA THR A 317 -10.16 33.27 -5.83
C THR A 317 -11.59 33.81 -5.81
N ARG A 318 -12.49 33.14 -5.08
CA ARG A 318 -13.88 33.59 -4.97
C ARG A 318 -14.24 33.93 -3.54
N VAL A 319 -14.76 35.14 -3.37
CA VAL A 319 -15.38 35.57 -2.12
C VAL A 319 -16.72 34.88 -1.99
N VAL A 320 -16.81 33.88 -1.13
CA VAL A 320 -18.06 33.17 -0.89
C VAL A 320 -18.97 34.01 0.01
N VAL A 321 -20.14 34.35 -0.53
CA VAL A 321 -21.24 34.96 0.21
C VAL A 321 -22.30 33.88 0.42
N LEU A 322 -22.77 33.68 1.64
CA LEU A 322 -23.78 32.68 1.98
C LEU A 322 -25.18 33.13 1.57
N ASP A 323 -26.06 32.16 1.33
CA ASP A 323 -27.43 32.36 0.87
C ASP A 323 -28.44 32.21 2.04
N PRO A 324 -29.04 33.31 2.53
CA PRO A 324 -30.00 33.28 3.63
C PRO A 324 -31.25 32.44 3.36
N ASP A 325 -31.64 32.28 2.10
CA ASP A 325 -32.83 31.52 1.73
C ASP A 325 -32.60 30.01 1.89
N THR A 326 -31.33 29.57 1.80
CA THR A 326 -30.96 28.17 2.00
C THR A 326 -30.67 27.84 3.47
N ALA A 327 -30.29 28.82 4.27
CA ALA A 327 -29.83 28.62 5.65
C ALA A 327 -30.93 28.04 6.54
N HIS A 328 -30.62 26.99 7.31
CA HIS A 328 -31.52 26.50 8.35
C HIS A 328 -31.88 27.61 9.36
N CYS A 329 -33.09 27.59 9.91
CA CYS A 329 -33.61 28.59 10.86
C CYS A 329 -32.80 28.76 12.17
N ASP A 330 -32.00 27.78 12.57
CA ASP A 330 -31.05 27.88 13.69
C ASP A 330 -29.73 28.59 13.30
N LEU A 331 -29.50 28.90 12.02
CA LEU A 331 -28.29 29.54 11.53
C LEU A 331 -28.50 31.04 11.33
N VAL A 332 -27.69 31.84 12.03
CA VAL A 332 -27.68 33.29 11.90
C VAL A 332 -26.47 33.70 11.06
N LEU A 333 -26.75 34.38 9.97
CA LEU A 333 -25.75 34.96 9.08
C LEU A 333 -25.37 36.37 9.55
N SER A 334 -24.14 36.79 9.28
CA SER A 334 -23.73 38.19 9.42
C SER A 334 -24.38 39.08 8.34
N ASP A 335 -24.39 40.39 8.55
CA ASP A 335 -24.96 41.36 7.60
C ASP A 335 -24.32 41.28 6.21
N ASP A 336 -23.02 40.98 6.14
CA ASP A 336 -22.29 40.76 4.89
C ASP A 336 -22.45 39.35 4.31
N CYS A 337 -23.20 38.48 4.99
CA CYS A 337 -23.41 37.07 4.67
C CYS A 337 -22.11 36.27 4.50
N LYS A 338 -20.99 36.69 5.10
CA LYS A 338 -19.72 35.95 5.04
C LYS A 338 -19.45 35.11 6.28
N SER A 339 -20.18 35.33 7.36
CA SER A 339 -20.08 34.54 8.59
C SER A 339 -21.40 33.87 8.90
N VAL A 340 -21.32 32.70 9.51
CA VAL A 340 -22.48 31.93 9.96
C VAL A 340 -22.20 31.36 11.34
N LYS A 341 -23.18 31.51 12.23
CA LYS A 341 -23.15 30.90 13.56
C LYS A 341 -24.44 30.16 13.81
N ARG A 342 -24.36 29.04 14.52
CA ARG A 342 -25.56 28.37 15.03
C ARG A 342 -25.98 29.00 16.36
N GLN A 343 -27.27 29.26 16.52
CA GLN A 343 -27.88 29.65 17.79
C GLN A 343 -28.81 28.55 18.29
N ASP A 344 -29.03 28.53 19.61
CA ASP A 344 -29.95 27.58 20.25
C ASP A 344 -31.42 27.99 20.08
N THR A 345 -31.67 29.26 19.77
CA THR A 345 -33.02 29.78 19.51
C THR A 345 -33.30 29.75 18.01
N ARG A 346 -34.40 29.09 17.64
CA ARG A 346 -34.88 29.03 16.26
C ARG A 346 -35.39 30.40 15.83
N GLN A 347 -34.93 30.89 14.68
CA GLN A 347 -35.48 32.11 14.09
C GLN A 347 -36.88 31.86 13.53
N ASP A 348 -37.76 32.85 13.70
CA ASP A 348 -39.10 32.85 13.13
C ASP A 348 -39.04 33.26 11.64
N ILE A 349 -38.64 32.31 10.81
CA ILE A 349 -38.52 32.47 9.36
C ILE A 349 -39.31 31.37 8.61
N PRO A 350 -39.93 31.69 7.46
CA PRO A 350 -40.70 30.71 6.69
C PRO A 350 -39.85 29.53 6.20
N ASP A 351 -40.44 28.32 6.25
CA ASP A 351 -39.84 27.10 5.71
C ASP A 351 -40.12 26.98 4.21
N ILE A 352 -39.34 27.70 3.40
CA ILE A 352 -39.41 27.65 1.92
C ILE A 352 -38.71 26.40 1.36
N PRO A 353 -39.02 25.95 0.14
CA PRO A 353 -38.42 24.75 -0.46
C PRO A 353 -36.89 24.74 -0.48
N GLU A 354 -36.27 25.91 -0.69
CA GLU A 354 -34.84 26.10 -0.82
C GLU A 354 -34.08 25.95 0.51
N ARG A 355 -34.80 26.07 1.64
CA ARG A 355 -34.24 26.08 2.99
C ARG A 355 -33.91 24.67 3.47
N PHE A 356 -32.75 24.46 4.09
CA PHE A 356 -32.47 23.19 4.75
C PHE A 356 -33.32 23.03 6.02
N ASN A 357 -33.95 21.87 6.18
CA ASN A 357 -34.72 21.46 7.35
C ASN A 357 -34.79 19.92 7.41
N PRO A 358 -34.33 19.23 8.48
CA PRO A 358 -33.90 19.71 9.80
C PRO A 358 -32.38 19.93 9.96
N TRP A 359 -31.61 19.78 8.87
CA TRP A 359 -30.16 19.86 8.92
C TRP A 359 -29.68 21.32 8.94
N ARG A 360 -28.72 21.64 9.80
CA ARG A 360 -28.14 22.99 9.97
C ARG A 360 -27.13 23.30 8.87
N CYS A 361 -27.58 23.29 7.64
CA CYS A 361 -26.77 23.54 6.46
C CYS A 361 -27.09 24.92 5.86
N VAL A 362 -26.14 25.45 5.08
CA VAL A 362 -26.30 26.66 4.26
C VAL A 362 -25.44 26.53 3.00
N LEU A 363 -25.90 27.11 1.89
CA LEU A 363 -25.15 27.17 0.63
C LEU A 363 -24.54 28.56 0.42
N GLY A 364 -23.46 28.63 -0.36
CA GLY A 364 -22.99 29.85 -0.97
C GLY A 364 -23.97 30.36 -2.03
N ARG A 365 -24.20 31.66 -2.12
CA ARG A 365 -25.09 32.34 -3.06
C ARG A 365 -24.72 32.05 -4.52
N GLU A 366 -23.44 32.13 -4.85
CA GLU A 366 -22.94 31.78 -6.18
C GLU A 366 -22.69 30.27 -6.28
N GLY A 367 -22.89 29.72 -7.47
CA GLY A 367 -22.55 28.33 -7.77
C GLY A 367 -21.87 28.21 -9.14
N PHE A 368 -21.09 27.14 -9.28
CA PHE A 368 -20.13 26.94 -10.35
C PHE A 368 -20.61 25.82 -11.28
N THR A 369 -20.46 26.04 -12.59
CA THR A 369 -20.79 25.07 -13.66
C THR A 369 -19.61 24.84 -14.61
N SER A 370 -18.47 25.48 -14.34
CA SER A 370 -17.24 25.45 -15.13
C SER A 370 -16.18 26.27 -14.41
N GLY A 371 -14.91 25.91 -14.53
CA GLY A 371 -13.77 26.65 -14.03
C GLY A 371 -13.10 26.04 -12.80
N ARG A 372 -11.98 26.66 -12.43
CA ARG A 372 -11.18 26.34 -11.27
C ARG A 372 -11.31 27.43 -10.23
N TYR A 373 -11.81 27.07 -9.05
CA TYR A 373 -12.06 28.00 -7.96
C TYR A 373 -11.47 27.48 -6.66
N TYR A 374 -11.09 28.41 -5.81
CA TYR A 374 -10.85 28.10 -4.41
C TYR A 374 -11.38 29.22 -3.51
N TRP A 375 -11.72 28.85 -2.29
CA TRP A 375 -12.05 29.76 -1.21
C TRP A 375 -11.56 29.20 0.11
N GLU A 376 -11.42 30.08 1.09
CA GLU A 376 -10.93 29.72 2.42
C GLU A 376 -12.03 29.92 3.47
N VAL A 377 -12.09 29.01 4.42
CA VAL A 377 -13.06 29.04 5.53
C VAL A 377 -12.28 28.97 6.83
N GLU A 378 -12.51 29.95 7.68
CA GLU A 378 -11.97 30.01 9.03
C GLU A 378 -13.00 29.51 10.04
N VAL A 379 -12.56 28.57 10.88
CA VAL A 379 -13.32 28.01 11.98
C VAL A 379 -12.90 28.72 13.26
N VAL A 380 -13.86 29.38 13.91
CA VAL A 380 -13.57 30.25 15.07
C VAL A 380 -13.90 29.56 16.39
N ASP A 381 -14.88 28.63 16.41
CA ASP A 381 -15.30 27.93 17.63
C ASP A 381 -15.53 26.41 17.38
N GLY A 382 -15.04 25.60 18.33
CA GLY A 382 -14.63 24.19 18.15
C GLY A 382 -15.72 23.14 18.33
N GLY A 383 -16.99 23.49 18.15
CA GLY A 383 -18.06 22.50 18.07
C GLY A 383 -17.95 21.59 16.83
N GLY A 384 -19.02 20.88 16.48
CA GLY A 384 -19.05 20.11 15.23
C GLY A 384 -19.18 21.03 14.02
N TRP A 385 -18.46 20.79 12.93
CA TRP A 385 -18.64 21.52 11.67
C TRP A 385 -18.15 20.70 10.49
N THR A 386 -18.69 20.99 9.31
CA THR A 386 -18.19 20.43 8.05
C THR A 386 -18.28 21.49 6.95
N VAL A 387 -17.26 21.53 6.09
CA VAL A 387 -17.15 22.46 4.97
C VAL A 387 -16.85 21.70 3.70
N GLY A 388 -17.37 22.20 2.58
CA GLY A 388 -17.14 21.58 1.28
C GLY A 388 -18.02 22.15 0.20
N ILE A 389 -18.47 21.28 -0.70
CA ILE A 389 -19.38 21.62 -1.79
C ILE A 389 -20.58 20.69 -1.81
N SER A 390 -21.68 21.18 -2.36
CA SER A 390 -22.84 20.37 -2.69
C SER A 390 -23.34 20.67 -4.10
N ARG A 391 -23.96 19.70 -4.76
CA ARG A 391 -24.79 20.00 -5.95
C ARG A 391 -25.95 20.91 -5.58
N GLU A 392 -26.40 21.71 -6.54
CA GLU A 392 -27.54 22.63 -6.36
C GLU A 392 -28.86 21.87 -6.12
N ASP A 393 -29.01 20.69 -6.71
CA ASP A 393 -30.17 19.80 -6.60
C ASP A 393 -30.11 18.86 -5.38
N VAL A 394 -29.17 19.08 -4.45
CA VAL A 394 -29.08 18.32 -3.20
C VAL A 394 -30.42 18.34 -2.45
N LYS A 395 -30.81 17.19 -1.89
CA LYS A 395 -32.00 17.08 -1.03
C LYS A 395 -31.87 18.04 0.15
N ARG A 396 -32.89 18.87 0.40
CA ARG A 396 -32.87 19.89 1.48
C ARG A 396 -33.85 19.61 2.62
N LYS A 397 -34.76 18.65 2.42
CA LYS A 397 -35.85 18.33 3.36
C LYS A 397 -35.74 16.91 3.89
N GLY A 398 -36.08 16.73 5.16
CA GLY A 398 -36.11 15.41 5.81
C GLY A 398 -34.72 14.86 6.07
N ASP A 399 -34.60 13.54 6.11
CA ASP A 399 -33.31 12.91 6.40
C ASP A 399 -32.35 13.01 5.22
N ILE A 400 -31.11 13.43 5.47
CA ILE A 400 -30.06 13.68 4.48
C ILE A 400 -28.80 12.99 4.97
N GLU A 401 -28.27 12.09 4.17
CA GLU A 401 -26.96 11.50 4.43
C GLU A 401 -25.87 12.36 3.78
N PHE A 402 -24.89 12.79 4.56
CA PHE A 402 -23.77 13.57 4.02
C PHE A 402 -22.75 12.63 3.37
N LYS A 403 -22.90 12.43 2.07
CA LYS A 403 -22.01 11.58 1.25
C LYS A 403 -22.00 12.01 -0.22
N PRO A 404 -20.97 11.60 -0.99
CA PRO A 404 -20.83 11.95 -2.40
C PRO A 404 -22.04 11.55 -3.27
N GLU A 405 -22.67 10.42 -2.99
CA GLU A 405 -23.81 9.89 -3.75
C GLU A 405 -25.07 10.74 -3.61
N GLU A 406 -25.18 11.50 -2.52
CA GLU A 406 -26.24 12.49 -2.31
C GLU A 406 -25.82 13.89 -2.82
N GLY A 407 -24.66 13.98 -3.47
CA GLY A 407 -24.13 15.21 -4.06
C GLY A 407 -23.42 16.12 -3.06
N ILE A 408 -22.85 15.59 -1.97
CA ILE A 408 -22.12 16.35 -0.96
C ILE A 408 -20.68 15.84 -0.84
N TRP A 409 -19.70 16.74 -0.98
CA TRP A 409 -18.27 16.45 -0.77
C TRP A 409 -17.71 17.41 0.27
N ALA A 410 -17.40 16.91 1.45
CA ALA A 410 -17.00 17.75 2.57
C ALA A 410 -16.04 17.04 3.53
N VAL A 411 -15.29 17.86 4.28
CA VAL A 411 -14.48 17.43 5.42
C VAL A 411 -14.88 18.24 6.64
N GLY A 412 -14.61 17.71 7.83
CA GLY A 412 -14.83 18.49 9.04
C GLY A 412 -14.71 17.71 10.32
N HIS A 413 -14.96 18.41 11.42
CA HIS A 413 -14.90 17.87 12.76
C HIS A 413 -16.31 17.48 13.24
N TRP A 414 -16.54 16.21 13.55
CA TRP A 414 -17.83 15.72 14.01
C TRP A 414 -17.65 14.60 15.04
N ALA A 415 -18.45 14.64 16.11
CA ALA A 415 -18.40 13.66 17.21
C ALA A 415 -16.99 13.45 17.80
N GLY A 416 -16.18 14.52 17.86
CA GLY A 416 -14.82 14.47 18.42
C GLY A 416 -13.74 13.97 17.45
N HIS A 417 -14.08 13.75 16.18
CA HIS A 417 -13.14 13.27 15.17
C HIS A 417 -13.14 14.17 13.93
N PHE A 418 -11.95 14.44 13.41
CA PHE A 418 -11.77 15.08 12.10
C PHE A 418 -11.84 14.01 11.01
N GLN A 419 -12.71 14.20 10.01
CA GLN A 419 -13.03 13.17 9.02
C GLN A 419 -13.45 13.75 7.66
N ALA A 420 -13.25 12.96 6.62
CA ALA A 420 -13.81 13.18 5.29
C ALA A 420 -15.14 12.41 5.14
N LEU A 421 -16.15 13.06 4.57
CA LEU A 421 -17.48 12.50 4.37
C LEU A 421 -17.52 11.66 3.09
N THR A 422 -16.89 10.49 3.12
CA THR A 422 -16.88 9.49 2.04
C THR A 422 -17.95 8.41 2.24
N SER A 423 -18.11 7.57 1.22
CA SER A 423 -19.00 6.41 1.21
C SER A 423 -18.20 5.18 0.74
N PRO A 424 -18.48 3.97 1.27
CA PRO A 424 -19.58 3.63 2.20
C PRO A 424 -19.32 4.09 3.64
N ASP A 425 -18.06 4.24 4.04
CA ASP A 425 -17.66 4.69 5.37
C ASP A 425 -16.95 6.04 5.31
N ARG A 426 -17.09 6.82 6.38
CA ARG A 426 -16.33 8.07 6.58
C ARG A 426 -14.87 7.74 6.87
N ILE A 427 -13.95 8.51 6.31
CA ILE A 427 -12.51 8.34 6.56
C ILE A 427 -12.09 9.24 7.73
N PHE A 428 -11.64 8.63 8.82
CA PHE A 428 -11.03 9.36 9.94
C PHE A 428 -9.62 9.82 9.58
N LEU A 429 -9.28 11.06 9.97
CA LEU A 429 -8.00 11.70 9.68
C LEU A 429 -7.26 12.04 11.00
N PRO A 430 -6.80 11.03 11.77
CA PRO A 430 -6.24 11.25 13.11
C PRO A 430 -4.87 11.92 13.11
N GLU A 431 -4.13 11.83 12.00
CA GLU A 431 -2.78 12.40 11.84
C GLU A 431 -2.81 13.91 11.61
N ILE A 432 -3.97 14.47 11.25
CA ILE A 432 -4.13 15.90 10.94
C ILE A 432 -4.71 16.60 12.17
N GLN A 433 -3.97 17.56 12.72
CA GLN A 433 -4.51 18.45 13.75
C GLN A 433 -5.65 19.27 13.14
N THR A 434 -6.77 19.43 13.86
CA THR A 434 -7.94 20.14 13.34
C THR A 434 -7.56 21.57 12.93
N PRO A 435 -7.59 21.90 11.63
CA PRO A 435 -7.11 23.19 11.14
C PRO A 435 -8.08 24.30 11.53
N LYS A 436 -7.55 25.51 11.76
CA LYS A 436 -8.36 26.71 11.98
C LYS A 436 -8.83 27.29 10.66
N ARG A 437 -8.05 27.14 9.59
CA ARG A 437 -8.40 27.62 8.26
C ARG A 437 -8.22 26.53 7.21
N ILE A 438 -9.29 26.29 6.47
CA ILE A 438 -9.33 25.30 5.38
C ILE A 438 -9.53 26.01 4.06
N ARG A 439 -8.72 25.64 3.07
CA ARG A 439 -8.98 25.95 1.67
C ARG A 439 -9.76 24.82 1.03
N VAL A 440 -10.87 25.17 0.38
CA VAL A 440 -11.64 24.27 -0.49
C VAL A 440 -11.30 24.62 -1.93
N SER A 441 -10.86 23.63 -2.70
CA SER A 441 -10.48 23.77 -4.10
C SER A 441 -11.39 22.91 -4.97
N LEU A 442 -11.95 23.52 -6.02
CA LEU A 442 -12.82 22.91 -7.00
C LEU A 442 -12.24 23.09 -8.40
N ASP A 443 -11.96 22.00 -9.08
CA ASP A 443 -11.81 21.95 -10.54
C ASP A 443 -13.04 21.28 -11.11
N TYR A 444 -13.93 22.05 -11.73
CA TYR A 444 -15.22 21.54 -12.19
C TYR A 444 -15.05 20.57 -13.37
N GLU A 445 -14.13 20.88 -14.29
CA GLU A 445 -13.88 20.16 -15.54
C GLU A 445 -13.12 18.86 -15.30
N GLU A 446 -12.12 18.87 -14.42
CA GLU A 446 -11.44 17.64 -14.00
C GLU A 446 -12.25 16.83 -12.98
N GLY A 447 -13.29 17.42 -12.38
CA GLY A 447 -14.06 16.73 -11.35
C GLY A 447 -13.33 16.64 -10.01
N ARG A 448 -12.41 17.56 -9.73
CA ARG A 448 -11.51 17.48 -8.56
C ARG A 448 -12.06 18.33 -7.41
N VAL A 449 -12.21 17.73 -6.25
CA VAL A 449 -12.54 18.42 -4.99
C VAL A 449 -11.46 18.11 -3.96
N ALA A 450 -10.72 19.14 -3.56
CA ALA A 450 -9.57 19.00 -2.67
C ALA A 450 -9.63 20.00 -1.51
N PHE A 451 -9.09 19.58 -0.37
CA PHE A 451 -9.08 20.32 0.88
C PHE A 451 -7.64 20.45 1.36
N PHE A 452 -7.26 21.66 1.81
CA PHE A 452 -5.92 21.96 2.29
C PHE A 452 -5.99 22.71 3.62
N SER A 453 -5.05 22.42 4.51
CA SER A 453 -4.82 23.20 5.72
C SER A 453 -4.05 24.45 5.30
N VAL A 454 -4.64 25.63 5.50
CA VAL A 454 -3.95 26.90 5.21
C VAL A 454 -2.93 27.20 6.31
N ASP A 455 -3.19 26.74 7.54
CA ASP A 455 -2.31 26.98 8.68
C ASP A 455 -0.98 26.21 8.56
N GLU A 456 -1.04 24.97 8.06
CA GLU A 456 0.12 24.07 7.96
C GLU A 456 0.62 23.90 6.52
N GLU A 457 -0.09 24.48 5.54
CA GLU A 457 0.20 24.37 4.10
C GLU A 457 0.27 22.92 3.57
N ILE A 458 -0.45 21.99 4.23
CA ILE A 458 -0.52 20.57 3.85
C ILE A 458 -1.88 20.21 3.20
N PRO A 459 -1.90 19.22 2.29
CA PRO A 459 -3.16 18.64 1.82
C PRO A 459 -3.88 17.90 2.95
N ILE A 460 -5.19 18.11 3.07
CA ILE A 460 -6.05 17.40 4.04
C ILE A 460 -6.62 16.14 3.39
N PHE A 461 -7.36 16.32 2.30
CA PHE A 461 -8.05 15.24 1.62
C PHE A 461 -8.40 15.66 0.20
N THR A 462 -8.34 14.71 -0.74
CA THR A 462 -8.82 14.90 -2.11
C THR A 462 -9.79 13.78 -2.43
N PHE A 463 -11.00 14.14 -2.84
CA PHE A 463 -11.97 13.14 -3.26
C PHE A 463 -11.56 12.51 -4.59
N PRO A 464 -11.92 11.22 -4.83
CA PRO A 464 -11.83 10.62 -6.16
C PRO A 464 -12.51 11.50 -7.21
N LEU A 465 -12.04 11.46 -8.45
CA LEU A 465 -12.57 12.30 -9.53
C LEU A 465 -14.08 12.09 -9.69
N VAL A 466 -14.81 13.21 -9.79
CA VAL A 466 -16.27 13.27 -9.75
C VAL A 466 -16.81 13.78 -11.08
N SER A 467 -17.84 13.13 -11.62
CA SER A 467 -18.66 13.74 -12.67
C SER A 467 -19.78 14.56 -12.03
N PHE A 468 -19.79 15.88 -12.25
CA PHE A 468 -20.89 16.75 -11.78
C PHE A 468 -22.10 16.74 -12.71
N GLU A 469 -22.05 16.01 -13.83
CA GLU A 469 -23.17 15.85 -14.78
C GLU A 469 -23.75 17.17 -15.32
N GLY A 470 -22.94 18.23 -15.36
CA GLY A 470 -23.37 19.58 -15.75
C GLY A 470 -24.24 20.29 -14.70
N VAL A 471 -24.44 19.68 -13.53
CA VAL A 471 -25.17 20.28 -12.42
C VAL A 471 -24.29 21.29 -11.68
N ARG A 472 -24.87 22.44 -11.37
CA ARG A 472 -24.19 23.49 -10.62
C ARG A 472 -23.80 22.98 -9.24
N VAL A 473 -22.58 23.30 -8.80
CA VAL A 473 -22.12 23.05 -7.43
C VAL A 473 -22.00 24.35 -6.66
N ARG A 474 -22.35 24.34 -5.38
CA ARG A 474 -22.31 25.51 -4.48
C ARG A 474 -21.42 25.19 -3.29
N PRO A 475 -20.71 26.18 -2.72
CA PRO A 475 -20.09 26.03 -1.41
C PRO A 475 -21.14 25.56 -0.40
N TRP A 476 -20.80 24.60 0.44
CA TRP A 476 -21.71 23.99 1.40
C TRP A 476 -21.06 23.94 2.77
N VAL A 477 -21.86 24.25 3.79
CA VAL A 477 -21.41 24.29 5.17
C VAL A 477 -22.49 23.71 6.08
N TRP A 478 -22.08 22.93 7.08
CA TRP A 478 -22.93 22.50 8.18
C TRP A 478 -22.31 22.86 9.53
N LEU A 479 -23.18 23.25 10.49
CA LEU A 479 -22.77 23.67 11.83
C LEU A 479 -23.47 22.88 12.94
N GLY A 480 -22.63 22.36 13.85
CA GLY A 480 -22.98 21.80 15.13
C GLY A 480 -23.21 22.88 16.20
N PRO A 481 -23.64 22.47 17.41
CA PRO A 481 -23.87 23.38 18.52
C PRO A 481 -22.59 24.13 18.90
N GLY A 482 -22.70 25.42 19.22
CA GLY A 482 -21.57 26.24 19.65
C GLY A 482 -20.52 26.47 18.55
N THR A 483 -20.89 26.37 17.28
CA THR A 483 -19.94 26.57 16.17
C THR A 483 -20.22 27.87 15.41
N TRP A 484 -19.12 28.54 15.06
CA TRP A 484 -19.06 29.71 14.21
C TRP A 484 -18.07 29.44 13.08
N LEU A 485 -18.43 29.84 11.86
CA LEU A 485 -17.57 29.82 10.67
C LEU A 485 -17.56 31.18 9.97
N LYS A 486 -16.42 31.51 9.35
CA LYS A 486 -16.23 32.74 8.55
C LYS A 486 -15.59 32.41 7.21
N MET A 487 -16.23 32.83 6.13
CA MET A 487 -15.66 32.82 4.78
C MET A 487 -14.60 33.92 4.69
N TRP A 488 -13.39 33.54 4.29
CA TRP A 488 -12.28 34.47 4.15
C TRP A 488 -12.41 35.26 2.82
N PRO A 489 -12.13 36.58 2.84
CA PRO A 489 -12.26 37.45 1.67
C PRO A 489 -11.15 37.32 0.64
#